data_AF-A0A8H3C034-F1
#
_entry.id   AF-A0A8H3C034-F1
#
_cell.length_a   1.000
_cell.length_b   1.000
_cell.length_c   1.000
_cell.angle_alpha   90.00
_cell.angle_beta   90.00
_cell.angle_gamma   90.00
#
_symmetry.space_group_name_H-M   'P 1'
#
loop_
_entity.id
_entity.type
_entity.pdbx_description
1 polymer ?
#
loop_
_entity_poly.entity_id
_entity_poly.type
_entity_poly.pdbx_seq_one_letter_code
_entity_poly.pdbx_strand_id
1 'polypeptide(L)'
;MLIISNPASGHKNGPQFIENYILPLLNKYHVSFKLETTNAPKHAGELAKDYLQSLSNAKNATILVSGGDGTIHEVINALYGRLGSRDSNHVWPKLQLILVNSGTANALYHSIYPTEASPDILHFVRETLPTADAEVANGLQSVVAYLRRTGSTRPLALARTVIRAQDGSERKSLLSIVVASTALHANLLHTSEELRAAIPGVERYTEAAKQNIHKWSHATVRFKPPLSGKPILLFDPASDEFVETATKELSIDGPFAYFLSTVNVDRLESGFVITPLASKIKPDADVMDIVVIQPLNSPQVSGDTEEERAKFAQILMGSMGAARSATHTHLRYNREKNSSEGPSESADGPLVVQYYRCGGWEWMPVGSLFA
;
A
#
# COMPACT_ATOMS: atom_id res chain seq x y z
N MET A 1 -26.92 -3.15 -3.52
CA MET A 1 -25.49 -2.75 -3.53
C MET A 1 -25.01 -2.58 -4.97
N LEU A 2 -23.93 -1.85 -5.21
CA LEU A 2 -23.24 -1.86 -6.51
C LEU A 2 -22.07 -2.85 -6.45
N ILE A 3 -21.89 -3.64 -7.52
CA ILE A 3 -20.70 -4.45 -7.77
C ILE A 3 -19.96 -3.82 -8.95
N ILE A 4 -18.70 -3.45 -8.73
CA ILE A 4 -17.80 -2.97 -9.80
C ILE A 4 -16.83 -4.09 -10.13
N SER A 5 -16.86 -4.56 -11.38
CA SER A 5 -15.97 -5.57 -11.93
C SER A 5 -14.90 -4.92 -12.81
N ASN A 6 -13.63 -5.14 -12.49
CA ASN A 6 -12.52 -4.79 -13.37
C ASN A 6 -12.04 -6.03 -14.15
N PRO A 7 -12.34 -6.15 -15.46
CA PRO A 7 -11.96 -7.32 -16.25
C PRO A 7 -10.45 -7.44 -16.48
N ALA A 8 -9.70 -6.34 -16.31
CA ALA A 8 -8.25 -6.33 -16.40
C ALA A 8 -7.56 -6.68 -15.08
N SER A 9 -8.31 -6.92 -14.00
CA SER A 9 -7.76 -7.30 -12.70
C SER A 9 -7.29 -8.77 -12.67
N GLY A 10 -6.21 -9.01 -11.93
CA GLY A 10 -5.61 -10.34 -11.78
C GLY A 10 -5.22 -10.96 -13.12
N HIS A 11 -5.35 -12.28 -13.23
CA HIS A 11 -5.15 -13.03 -14.47
C HIS A 11 -6.34 -12.90 -15.46
N LYS A 12 -7.05 -11.77 -15.44
CA LYS A 12 -8.27 -11.50 -16.25
C LYS A 12 -9.45 -12.43 -15.94
N ASN A 13 -9.47 -13.00 -14.75
CA ASN A 13 -10.52 -13.92 -14.29
C ASN A 13 -11.55 -13.25 -13.35
N GLY A 14 -11.47 -11.93 -13.16
CA GLY A 14 -12.36 -11.17 -12.29
C GLY A 14 -13.86 -11.40 -12.58
N PRO A 15 -14.33 -11.26 -13.84
CA PRO A 15 -15.72 -11.50 -14.20
C PRO A 15 -16.19 -12.92 -13.87
N GLN A 16 -15.39 -13.94 -14.23
CA GLN A 16 -15.70 -15.34 -13.94
C GLN A 16 -15.73 -15.60 -12.42
N PHE A 17 -14.84 -14.97 -11.65
CA PHE A 17 -14.84 -15.11 -10.19
C PHE A 17 -16.14 -14.56 -9.59
N ILE A 18 -16.64 -13.42 -10.09
CA ILE A 18 -17.92 -12.86 -9.67
C ILE A 18 -19.06 -13.84 -10.00
N GLU A 19 -19.15 -14.27 -11.25
CA GLU A 19 -20.22 -15.15 -11.74
C GLU A 19 -20.24 -16.49 -11.01
N ASN A 20 -19.07 -17.11 -10.80
CA ASN A 20 -18.96 -18.44 -10.22
C ASN A 20 -19.10 -18.45 -8.71
N TYR A 21 -18.70 -17.38 -8.02
CA TYR A 21 -18.56 -17.41 -6.56
C TYR A 21 -19.31 -16.31 -5.82
N ILE A 22 -19.35 -15.09 -6.35
CA ILE A 22 -20.00 -13.97 -5.65
C ILE A 22 -21.51 -13.98 -5.88
N LEU A 23 -21.95 -14.03 -7.14
CA LEU A 23 -23.39 -13.96 -7.46
C LEU A 23 -24.18 -15.10 -6.82
N PRO A 24 -23.71 -16.37 -6.81
CA PRO A 24 -24.44 -17.46 -6.15
C PRO A 24 -24.62 -17.22 -4.65
N LEU A 25 -23.60 -16.69 -3.97
CA LEU A 25 -23.70 -16.30 -2.56
C LEU A 25 -24.71 -15.18 -2.37
N LEU A 26 -24.62 -14.09 -3.13
CA LEU A 26 -25.56 -12.97 -3.02
C LEU A 26 -27.01 -13.41 -3.28
N ASN A 27 -27.23 -14.29 -4.26
CA ASN A 27 -28.54 -14.83 -4.60
C ASN A 27 -29.12 -15.70 -3.48
N LYS A 28 -28.31 -16.62 -2.90
CA LYS A 28 -28.74 -17.47 -1.77
C LYS A 28 -29.20 -16.62 -0.57
N TYR A 29 -28.51 -15.52 -0.32
CA TYR A 29 -28.83 -14.61 0.79
C TYR A 29 -29.76 -13.45 0.40
N HIS A 30 -30.38 -13.52 -0.77
CA HIS A 30 -31.34 -12.53 -1.28
C HIS A 30 -30.84 -11.07 -1.24
N VAL A 31 -29.55 -10.86 -1.54
CA VAL A 31 -28.95 -9.52 -1.58
C VAL A 31 -29.15 -8.91 -2.96
N SER A 32 -29.91 -7.82 -3.06
CA SER A 32 -30.07 -7.09 -4.32
C SER A 32 -28.78 -6.37 -4.73
N PHE A 33 -28.35 -6.58 -5.97
CA PHE A 33 -27.16 -5.94 -6.53
C PHE A 33 -27.38 -5.39 -7.94
N LYS A 34 -26.54 -4.42 -8.31
CA LYS A 34 -26.32 -3.98 -9.69
C LYS A 34 -24.87 -4.33 -10.05
N LEU A 35 -24.66 -5.09 -11.12
CA LEU A 35 -23.32 -5.42 -11.61
C LEU A 35 -22.94 -4.47 -12.74
N GLU A 36 -21.79 -3.82 -12.60
CA GLU A 36 -21.22 -2.93 -13.61
C GLU A 36 -19.78 -3.32 -13.90
N THR A 37 -19.38 -3.24 -15.17
CA THR A 37 -18.05 -3.64 -15.63
C THR A 37 -17.28 -2.42 -16.13
N THR A 38 -16.08 -2.20 -15.61
CA THR A 38 -15.21 -1.11 -16.09
C THR A 38 -14.65 -1.44 -17.46
N ASN A 39 -14.50 -0.42 -18.31
CA ASN A 39 -13.98 -0.55 -19.67
C ASN A 39 -12.80 0.39 -19.98
N ALA A 40 -12.45 1.29 -19.05
CA ALA A 40 -11.41 2.29 -19.21
C ALA A 40 -10.87 2.76 -17.85
N PRO A 41 -9.65 3.35 -17.79
CA PRO A 41 -9.16 4.00 -16.59
C PRO A 41 -10.13 5.06 -16.06
N LYS A 42 -10.27 5.16 -14.74
CA LYS A 42 -11.18 6.05 -13.99
C LYS A 42 -12.67 5.69 -14.05
N HIS A 43 -13.08 4.74 -14.88
CA HIS A 43 -14.48 4.38 -15.04
C HIS A 43 -15.08 3.79 -13.75
N ALA A 44 -14.29 3.15 -12.88
CA ALA A 44 -14.81 2.69 -11.58
C ALA A 44 -15.29 3.86 -10.71
N GLY A 45 -14.61 5.01 -10.78
CA GLY A 45 -15.00 6.21 -10.08
C GLY A 45 -16.29 6.84 -10.60
N GLU A 46 -16.48 6.81 -11.92
CA GLU A 46 -17.71 7.28 -12.58
C GLU A 46 -18.91 6.41 -12.18
N LEU A 47 -18.76 5.08 -12.26
CA LEU A 47 -19.80 4.12 -11.85
C LEU A 47 -20.20 4.30 -10.38
N ALA A 48 -19.23 4.50 -9.49
CA ALA A 48 -19.49 4.75 -8.08
C ALA A 48 -20.26 6.07 -7.89
N LYS A 49 -19.87 7.14 -8.57
CA LYS A 49 -20.54 8.44 -8.50
C LYS A 49 -21.99 8.34 -8.96
N ASP A 50 -22.23 7.74 -10.12
CA ASP A 50 -23.57 7.59 -10.69
C ASP A 50 -24.47 6.74 -9.78
N TYR A 51 -23.92 5.67 -9.22
CA TYR A 51 -24.63 4.86 -8.24
C TYR A 51 -25.01 5.68 -7.01
N LEU A 52 -24.07 6.40 -6.39
CA LEU A 52 -24.38 7.18 -5.19
C LEU A 52 -25.39 8.30 -5.47
N GLN A 53 -25.33 8.92 -6.66
CA GLN A 53 -26.32 9.90 -7.09
C GLN A 53 -27.71 9.28 -7.27
N SER A 54 -27.80 8.05 -7.77
CA SER A 54 -29.07 7.32 -7.89
C SER A 54 -29.72 6.97 -6.55
N LEU A 55 -28.94 6.93 -5.46
CA LEU A 55 -29.45 6.58 -4.13
C LEU A 55 -30.18 7.73 -3.41
N SER A 56 -30.28 8.92 -4.03
CA SER A 56 -30.98 10.08 -3.45
C SER A 56 -30.50 10.39 -2.01
N ASN A 57 -31.41 10.55 -1.04
CA ASN A 57 -31.11 10.90 0.36
C ASN A 57 -30.65 9.69 1.23
N ALA A 58 -30.11 8.63 0.63
CA ALA A 58 -29.61 7.50 1.40
C ALA A 58 -28.50 7.94 2.37
N LYS A 59 -28.53 7.42 3.61
CA LYS A 59 -27.49 7.70 4.61
C LYS A 59 -26.26 6.79 4.46
N ASN A 60 -26.47 5.60 3.91
CA ASN A 60 -25.43 4.58 3.75
C ASN A 60 -25.50 4.00 2.33
N ALA A 61 -24.34 3.60 1.81
CA ALA A 61 -24.21 2.91 0.53
C ALA A 61 -23.20 1.78 0.64
N THR A 62 -23.37 0.74 -0.17
CA THR A 62 -22.44 -0.40 -0.21
C THR A 62 -21.97 -0.62 -1.63
N ILE A 63 -20.65 -0.63 -1.81
CA ILE A 63 -19.99 -0.98 -3.07
C ILE A 63 -19.08 -2.18 -2.82
N LEU A 64 -19.26 -3.23 -3.61
CA LEU A 64 -18.35 -4.35 -3.70
C LEU A 64 -17.43 -4.12 -4.90
N VAL A 65 -16.12 -4.19 -4.67
CA VAL A 65 -15.11 -3.98 -5.72
C VAL A 65 -14.41 -5.30 -5.98
N SER A 66 -14.62 -5.84 -7.18
CA SER A 66 -13.87 -6.95 -7.75
C SER A 66 -12.80 -6.39 -8.68
N GLY A 67 -11.69 -5.98 -8.08
CA GLY A 67 -10.56 -5.39 -8.75
C GLY A 67 -9.32 -5.39 -7.87
N GLY A 68 -8.34 -4.56 -8.24
CA GLY A 68 -7.16 -4.31 -7.43
C GLY A 68 -7.26 -3.06 -6.56
N ASP A 69 -6.21 -2.78 -5.78
CA ASP A 69 -6.06 -1.51 -5.04
C ASP A 69 -6.27 -0.28 -5.93
N GLY A 70 -5.86 -0.35 -7.21
CA GLY A 70 -6.06 0.71 -8.20
C GLY A 70 -7.54 0.98 -8.53
N THR A 71 -8.39 -0.05 -8.57
CA THR A 71 -9.84 0.12 -8.80
C THR A 71 -10.51 0.80 -7.60
N ILE A 72 -10.09 0.45 -6.39
CA ILE A 72 -10.55 1.11 -5.16
C ILE A 72 -10.06 2.57 -5.14
N HIS A 73 -8.81 2.80 -5.55
CA HIS A 73 -8.23 4.14 -5.66
C HIS A 73 -9.01 5.06 -6.60
N GLU A 74 -9.49 4.56 -7.75
CA GLU A 74 -10.37 5.32 -8.65
C GLU A 74 -11.68 5.74 -7.98
N VAL A 75 -12.34 4.81 -7.27
CA VAL A 75 -13.57 5.09 -6.50
C VAL A 75 -13.32 6.18 -5.47
N ILE A 76 -12.26 6.05 -4.67
CA ILE A 76 -11.95 7.03 -3.61
C ILE A 76 -11.63 8.40 -4.20
N ASN A 77 -10.83 8.49 -5.27
CA ASN A 77 -10.46 9.78 -5.85
C ASN A 77 -11.64 10.47 -6.55
N ALA A 78 -12.55 9.72 -7.18
CA ALA A 78 -13.74 10.31 -7.80
C ALA A 78 -14.71 10.88 -6.77
N LEU A 79 -14.89 10.20 -5.63
CA LEU A 79 -15.81 10.62 -4.59
C LEU A 79 -15.20 11.68 -3.67
N TYR A 80 -13.94 11.50 -3.29
CA TYR A 80 -13.33 12.24 -2.19
C TYR A 80 -12.11 13.06 -2.61
N GLY A 81 -11.68 13.03 -3.88
CA GLY A 81 -10.49 13.77 -4.33
C GLY A 81 -10.54 15.29 -4.11
N ARG A 82 -11.74 15.84 -3.88
CA ARG A 82 -11.97 17.25 -3.52
C ARG A 82 -12.15 17.49 -2.02
N LEU A 83 -12.08 16.48 -1.16
CA LEU A 83 -12.13 16.67 0.28
C LEU A 83 -11.00 17.61 0.72
N GLY A 84 -11.38 18.65 1.46
CA GLY A 84 -10.46 19.72 1.88
C GLY A 84 -10.27 20.86 0.87
N SER A 85 -10.96 20.83 -0.30
CA SER A 85 -11.07 22.00 -1.17
C SER A 85 -12.28 22.86 -0.79
N ARG A 86 -12.20 24.18 -1.04
CA ARG A 86 -13.27 25.15 -0.67
C ARG A 86 -14.63 24.89 -1.34
N ASP A 87 -14.70 23.99 -2.32
CA ASP A 87 -15.89 23.73 -3.17
C ASP A 87 -16.62 22.41 -2.87
N SER A 88 -16.24 21.64 -1.84
CA SER A 88 -16.88 20.34 -1.59
C SER A 88 -18.20 20.45 -0.80
N ASN A 89 -19.23 21.06 -1.39
CA ASN A 89 -20.59 21.08 -0.81
C ASN A 89 -21.34 19.75 -0.97
N HIS A 90 -20.76 18.78 -1.68
CA HIS A 90 -21.40 17.50 -1.94
C HIS A 90 -21.06 16.49 -0.83
N VAL A 91 -22.07 16.08 -0.06
CA VAL A 91 -21.92 15.07 1.00
C VAL A 91 -22.36 13.72 0.44
N TRP A 92 -21.41 12.81 0.27
CA TRP A 92 -21.71 11.42 -0.08
C TRP A 92 -22.29 10.66 1.13
N PRO A 93 -23.16 9.65 0.90
CA PRO A 93 -23.54 8.72 1.96
C PRO A 93 -22.31 8.05 2.57
N LYS A 94 -22.45 7.54 3.79
CA LYS A 94 -21.41 6.70 4.41
C LYS A 94 -21.22 5.45 3.55
N LEU A 95 -20.06 5.36 2.92
CA LEU A 95 -19.73 4.27 2.01
C LEU A 95 -19.09 3.10 2.76
N GLN A 96 -19.69 1.91 2.62
CA GLN A 96 -19.07 0.65 3.00
C GLN A 96 -18.49 -0.02 1.76
N LEU A 97 -17.19 -0.32 1.80
CA LEU A 97 -16.49 -1.06 0.75
C LEU A 97 -16.37 -2.53 1.12
N ILE A 98 -16.72 -3.40 0.19
CA ILE A 98 -16.46 -4.85 0.28
C ILE A 98 -15.37 -5.17 -0.74
N LEU A 99 -14.25 -5.70 -0.25
CA LEU A 99 -13.03 -5.90 -1.03
C LEU A 99 -12.95 -7.34 -1.51
N VAL A 100 -12.88 -7.60 -2.80
CA VAL A 100 -12.64 -8.97 -3.30
C VAL A 100 -11.19 -9.13 -3.70
N ASN A 101 -10.60 -10.26 -3.34
CA ASN A 101 -9.23 -10.57 -3.71
C ASN A 101 -9.11 -11.03 -5.18
N SER A 102 -9.44 -10.18 -6.16
CA SER A 102 -9.39 -10.53 -7.60
C SER A 102 -8.23 -9.86 -8.36
N GLY A 103 -7.32 -9.19 -7.66
CA GLY A 103 -6.16 -8.49 -8.20
C GLY A 103 -4.88 -9.28 -7.97
N THR A 104 -3.75 -8.81 -8.52
CA THR A 104 -2.46 -9.51 -8.43
C THR A 104 -1.81 -9.44 -7.04
N ALA A 105 -1.91 -8.29 -6.36
CA ALA A 105 -1.20 -8.02 -5.10
C ALA A 105 -2.15 -7.75 -3.93
N ASN A 106 -3.13 -6.86 -4.13
CA ASN A 106 -4.23 -6.58 -3.19
C ASN A 106 -3.77 -6.31 -1.76
N ALA A 107 -2.85 -5.36 -1.63
CA ALA A 107 -2.25 -4.92 -0.39
C ALA A 107 -3.31 -4.62 0.69
N LEU A 108 -4.37 -3.89 0.32
CA LEU A 108 -5.41 -3.52 1.27
C LEU A 108 -6.20 -4.74 1.77
N TYR A 109 -6.48 -5.71 0.90
CA TYR A 109 -7.19 -6.93 1.28
C TYR A 109 -6.38 -7.73 2.31
N HIS A 110 -5.13 -8.03 1.98
CA HIS A 110 -4.27 -8.85 2.82
C HIS A 110 -3.79 -8.15 4.11
N SER A 111 -3.95 -6.82 4.20
CA SER A 111 -3.71 -6.07 5.44
C SER A 111 -4.91 -6.07 6.39
N ILE A 112 -6.10 -6.43 5.90
CA ILE A 112 -7.35 -6.45 6.69
C ILE A 112 -7.74 -7.88 7.05
N TYR A 113 -7.62 -8.80 6.10
CA TYR A 113 -8.04 -10.18 6.27
C TYR A 113 -6.82 -11.11 6.41
N PRO A 114 -6.93 -12.15 7.25
CA PRO A 114 -5.93 -13.21 7.31
C PRO A 114 -5.64 -13.80 5.92
N THR A 115 -4.40 -14.24 5.69
CA THR A 115 -4.01 -14.90 4.44
C THR A 115 -4.79 -16.20 4.22
N GLU A 116 -5.14 -16.89 5.31
CA GLU A 116 -5.94 -18.10 5.31
C GLU A 116 -7.28 -17.86 6.02
N ALA A 117 -8.37 -18.16 5.32
CA ALA A 117 -9.71 -18.15 5.84
C ALA A 117 -9.85 -19.24 6.89
N SER A 118 -10.60 -18.94 7.95
CA SER A 118 -10.89 -19.94 8.97
C SER A 118 -11.74 -21.09 8.39
N PRO A 119 -11.67 -22.29 9.00
CA PRO A 119 -12.52 -23.42 8.60
C PRO A 119 -14.02 -23.06 8.54
N ASP A 120 -14.48 -22.17 9.43
CA ASP A 120 -15.86 -21.68 9.46
C ASP A 120 -16.25 -20.88 8.21
N ILE A 121 -15.33 -20.07 7.69
CA ILE A 121 -15.55 -19.32 6.44
C ILE A 121 -15.63 -20.30 5.27
N LEU A 122 -14.71 -21.26 5.19
CA LEU A 122 -14.73 -22.29 4.16
C LEU A 122 -16.02 -23.11 4.21
N HIS A 123 -16.46 -23.51 5.39
CA HIS A 123 -17.71 -24.23 5.59
C HIS A 123 -18.91 -23.42 5.09
N PHE A 124 -19.02 -22.15 5.51
CA PHE A 124 -20.09 -21.24 5.07
C PHE A 124 -20.15 -21.07 3.55
N VAL A 125 -18.99 -20.92 2.90
CA VAL A 125 -18.92 -20.83 1.43
C VAL A 125 -19.40 -22.13 0.79
N ARG A 126 -18.97 -23.29 1.30
CA ARG A 126 -19.32 -24.63 0.79
C ARG A 126 -20.78 -24.99 0.91
N GLU A 127 -21.52 -24.42 1.85
CA GLU A 127 -22.98 -24.57 1.92
C GLU A 127 -23.70 -24.05 0.66
N THR A 128 -23.03 -23.21 -0.13
CA THR A 128 -23.58 -22.61 -1.37
C THR A 128 -22.80 -23.07 -2.58
N LEU A 129 -21.49 -23.26 -2.42
CA LEU A 129 -20.53 -23.58 -3.46
C LEU A 129 -19.75 -24.83 -3.04
N PRO A 130 -20.31 -26.05 -3.18
CA PRO A 130 -19.71 -27.27 -2.64
C PRO A 130 -18.29 -27.56 -3.16
N THR A 131 -17.96 -27.04 -4.35
CA THR A 131 -16.65 -27.17 -4.99
C THR A 131 -15.63 -26.11 -4.58
N ALA A 132 -16.01 -25.13 -3.75
CA ALA A 132 -15.10 -24.10 -3.29
C ALA A 132 -13.97 -24.69 -2.43
N ASP A 133 -12.75 -24.29 -2.72
CA ASP A 133 -11.55 -24.64 -1.95
C ASP A 133 -11.15 -23.49 -1.00
N ALA A 134 -10.02 -23.70 -0.33
CA ALA A 134 -9.48 -22.71 0.60
C ALA A 134 -9.12 -21.39 -0.10
N GLU A 135 -8.62 -21.42 -1.34
CA GLU A 135 -8.24 -20.22 -2.08
C GLU A 135 -9.48 -19.36 -2.41
N VAL A 136 -10.55 -19.99 -2.87
CA VAL A 136 -11.84 -19.32 -3.10
C VAL A 136 -12.37 -18.72 -1.79
N ALA A 137 -12.36 -19.48 -0.70
CA ALA A 137 -12.77 -18.97 0.60
C ALA A 137 -11.90 -17.80 1.08
N ASN A 138 -10.59 -17.86 0.85
CA ASN A 138 -9.64 -16.79 1.17
C ASN A 138 -9.99 -15.50 0.46
N GLY A 139 -10.48 -15.55 -0.79
CA GLY A 139 -10.88 -14.39 -1.57
C GLY A 139 -12.26 -13.82 -1.25
N LEU A 140 -13.07 -14.55 -0.48
CA LEU A 140 -14.47 -14.21 -0.17
C LEU A 140 -14.69 -13.76 1.28
N GLN A 141 -13.64 -13.62 2.10
CA GLN A 141 -13.79 -13.32 3.53
C GLN A 141 -14.59 -12.04 3.79
N SER A 142 -14.36 -10.99 3.01
CA SER A 142 -15.12 -9.73 3.12
C SER A 142 -16.60 -9.88 2.75
N VAL A 143 -16.90 -10.70 1.74
CA VAL A 143 -18.26 -11.00 1.28
C VAL A 143 -18.98 -11.81 2.34
N VAL A 144 -18.32 -12.84 2.90
CA VAL A 144 -18.86 -13.66 3.98
C VAL A 144 -19.12 -12.81 5.23
N ALA A 145 -18.21 -11.93 5.62
CA ALA A 145 -18.40 -11.02 6.75
C ALA A 145 -19.64 -10.12 6.55
N TYR A 146 -19.81 -9.58 5.34
CA TYR A 146 -20.99 -8.80 4.98
C TYR A 146 -22.29 -9.61 5.05
N LEU A 147 -22.31 -10.81 4.44
CA LEU A 147 -23.49 -11.67 4.37
C LEU A 147 -23.93 -12.17 5.75
N ARG A 148 -22.97 -12.58 6.58
CA ARG A 148 -23.23 -13.01 7.96
C ARG A 148 -23.59 -11.84 8.88
N ARG A 149 -23.39 -10.60 8.43
CA ARG A 149 -23.47 -9.39 9.26
C ARG A 149 -22.58 -9.50 10.49
N THR A 150 -21.42 -10.13 10.32
CA THR A 150 -20.43 -10.35 11.38
C THR A 150 -19.21 -9.47 11.16
N GLY A 151 -18.55 -9.10 12.25
CA GLY A 151 -17.33 -8.29 12.22
C GLY A 151 -17.59 -6.80 12.38
N SER A 152 -16.50 -6.02 12.38
CA SER A 152 -16.51 -4.57 12.53
C SER A 152 -16.09 -3.89 11.23
N THR A 153 -16.72 -2.78 10.89
CA THR A 153 -16.22 -1.93 9.79
C THR A 153 -14.97 -1.18 10.27
N ARG A 154 -13.94 -1.14 9.42
CA ARG A 154 -12.71 -0.39 9.66
C ARG A 154 -12.76 0.93 8.89
N PRO A 155 -12.60 2.10 9.53
CA PRO A 155 -12.43 3.34 8.79
C PRO A 155 -11.11 3.31 8.02
N LEU A 156 -11.11 3.83 6.80
CA LEU A 156 -9.90 3.97 5.99
C LEU A 156 -9.36 5.40 6.13
N ALA A 157 -8.10 5.52 6.52
CA ALA A 157 -7.39 6.78 6.49
C ALA A 157 -7.09 7.17 5.03
N LEU A 158 -7.19 8.46 4.71
CA LEU A 158 -6.91 8.99 3.38
C LEU A 158 -5.68 9.90 3.46
N ALA A 159 -4.59 9.54 2.78
CA ALA A 159 -3.42 10.40 2.64
C ALA A 159 -3.59 11.32 1.43
N ARG A 160 -3.53 12.64 1.64
CA ARG A 160 -3.56 13.63 0.56
C ARG A 160 -2.14 13.95 0.10
N THR A 161 -1.82 13.54 -1.13
CA THR A 161 -0.56 13.89 -1.79
C THR A 161 -0.77 15.11 -2.67
N VAL A 162 0.13 16.09 -2.57
CA VAL A 162 0.07 17.34 -3.33
C VAL A 162 1.38 17.57 -4.05
N ILE A 163 1.32 17.80 -5.36
CA ILE A 163 2.45 18.28 -6.16
C ILE A 163 2.31 19.80 -6.26
N ARG A 164 3.28 20.52 -5.72
CA ARG A 164 3.32 21.99 -5.74
C ARG A 164 4.17 22.50 -6.92
N ALA A 165 3.79 23.65 -7.44
CA ALA A 165 4.63 24.45 -8.33
C ALA A 165 5.71 25.20 -7.54
N GLN A 166 6.67 25.80 -8.25
CA GLN A 166 7.71 26.64 -7.65
C GLN A 166 7.14 27.86 -6.92
N ASP A 167 6.00 28.38 -7.35
CA ASP A 167 5.29 29.49 -6.68
C ASP A 167 4.45 29.04 -5.47
N GLY A 168 4.51 27.76 -5.10
CA GLY A 168 3.77 27.16 -3.98
C GLY A 168 2.33 26.75 -4.32
N SER A 169 1.83 27.09 -5.51
CA SER A 169 0.48 26.71 -5.95
C SER A 169 0.34 25.19 -6.13
N GLU A 170 -0.87 24.69 -5.90
CA GLU A 170 -1.16 23.26 -6.10
C GLU A 170 -1.34 22.97 -7.60
N ARG A 171 -0.44 22.15 -8.18
CA ARG A 171 -0.57 21.68 -9.56
C ARG A 171 -1.47 20.47 -9.67
N LYS A 172 -1.36 19.55 -8.71
CA LYS A 172 -2.10 18.30 -8.68
C LYS A 172 -2.24 17.83 -7.24
N SER A 173 -3.39 17.28 -6.91
CA SER A 173 -3.57 16.46 -5.71
C SER A 173 -4.21 15.13 -6.03
N LEU A 174 -3.97 14.17 -5.16
CA LEU A 174 -4.54 12.84 -5.19
C LEU A 174 -4.67 12.29 -3.78
N LEU A 175 -5.61 11.37 -3.59
CA LEU A 175 -5.78 10.62 -2.36
C LEU A 175 -5.21 9.23 -2.49
N SER A 176 -4.40 8.82 -1.52
CA SER A 176 -3.85 7.47 -1.37
C SER A 176 -4.48 6.77 -0.18
N ILE A 177 -4.77 5.48 -0.35
CA ILE A 177 -5.30 4.59 0.69
C ILE A 177 -4.38 3.43 1.03
N VAL A 178 -3.37 3.18 0.20
CA VAL A 178 -2.41 2.09 0.39
C VAL A 178 -1.06 2.71 0.70
N VAL A 179 -0.37 3.16 -0.34
CA VAL A 179 1.00 3.67 -0.26
C VAL A 179 1.15 4.99 -1.01
N ALA A 180 2.15 5.76 -0.61
CA ALA A 180 2.81 6.78 -1.43
C ALA A 180 4.31 6.53 -1.34
N SER A 181 5.03 6.57 -2.47
CA SER A 181 6.42 6.10 -2.54
C SER A 181 7.24 6.86 -3.56
N THR A 182 8.55 6.75 -3.42
CA THR A 182 9.57 7.29 -4.33
C THR A 182 10.75 6.31 -4.40
N ALA A 183 11.85 6.67 -5.06
CA ALA A 183 13.03 5.85 -5.26
C ALA A 183 12.69 4.46 -5.85
N LEU A 184 13.33 3.39 -5.38
CA LEU A 184 13.17 2.04 -5.93
C LEU A 184 11.71 1.60 -6.07
N HIS A 185 10.85 1.84 -5.08
CA HIS A 185 9.45 1.39 -5.15
C HIS A 185 8.67 2.09 -6.27
N ALA A 186 8.87 3.39 -6.49
CA ALA A 186 8.22 4.07 -7.60
C ALA A 186 8.78 3.61 -8.97
N ASN A 187 10.09 3.43 -9.06
CA ASN A 187 10.76 2.99 -10.29
C ASN A 187 10.36 1.56 -10.69
N LEU A 188 10.31 0.62 -9.73
CA LEU A 188 9.93 -0.76 -10.03
C LEU A 188 8.47 -0.85 -10.46
N LEU A 189 7.56 -0.03 -9.92
CA LEU A 189 6.16 -0.04 -10.36
C LEU A 189 6.04 0.40 -11.82
N HIS A 190 6.74 1.46 -12.22
CA HIS A 190 6.77 1.91 -13.61
C HIS A 190 7.28 0.81 -14.55
N THR A 191 8.46 0.25 -14.28
CA THR A 191 9.03 -0.84 -15.08
C THR A 191 8.17 -2.10 -15.05
N SER A 192 7.49 -2.41 -13.94
CA SER A 192 6.64 -3.59 -13.86
C SER A 192 5.44 -3.53 -14.81
N GLU A 193 4.89 -2.34 -15.08
CA GLU A 193 3.80 -2.19 -16.05
C GLU A 193 4.30 -2.36 -17.49
N GLU A 194 5.53 -1.92 -17.80
CA GLU A 194 6.18 -2.18 -19.10
C GLU A 194 6.40 -3.70 -19.31
N LEU A 195 6.75 -4.41 -18.25
CA LEU A 195 6.96 -5.86 -18.27
C LEU A 195 5.66 -6.68 -18.30
N ARG A 196 4.49 -6.08 -18.03
CA ARG A 196 3.24 -6.81 -17.80
C ARG A 196 2.80 -7.71 -18.96
N ALA A 197 3.12 -7.32 -20.19
CA ALA A 197 2.81 -8.14 -21.36
C ALA A 197 3.67 -9.41 -21.44
N ALA A 198 4.93 -9.33 -21.02
CA ALA A 198 5.89 -10.45 -21.04
C ALA A 198 5.84 -11.30 -19.76
N ILE A 199 5.62 -10.67 -18.60
CA ILE A 199 5.57 -11.29 -17.27
C ILE A 199 4.26 -10.85 -16.58
N PRO A 200 3.14 -11.58 -16.78
CA PRO A 200 1.84 -11.14 -16.29
C PRO A 200 1.60 -11.39 -14.80
N GLY A 201 2.42 -12.22 -14.14
CA GLY A 201 2.32 -12.55 -12.72
C GLY A 201 3.02 -11.57 -11.78
N VAL A 202 3.10 -11.91 -10.48
CA VAL A 202 3.79 -11.13 -9.44
C VAL A 202 5.30 -11.10 -9.63
N GLU A 203 5.84 -12.07 -10.35
CA GLU A 203 7.27 -12.23 -10.63
C GLU A 203 7.84 -10.99 -11.35
N ARG A 204 6.98 -10.25 -12.09
CA ARG A 204 7.36 -9.01 -12.76
C ARG A 204 7.89 -7.95 -11.79
N TYR A 205 7.40 -7.90 -10.56
CA TYR A 205 7.87 -6.94 -9.56
C TYR A 205 9.27 -7.27 -9.09
N THR A 206 9.60 -8.57 -8.99
CA THR A 206 10.96 -9.02 -8.67
C THR A 206 11.93 -8.66 -9.79
N GLU A 207 11.53 -8.87 -11.05
CA GLU A 207 12.36 -8.51 -12.21
C GLU A 207 12.54 -7.00 -12.36
N ALA A 208 11.45 -6.23 -12.23
CA ALA A 208 11.49 -4.76 -12.23
C ALA A 208 12.36 -4.20 -11.10
N ALA A 209 12.33 -4.83 -9.91
CA ALA A 209 13.20 -4.43 -8.80
C ALA A 209 14.67 -4.63 -9.16
N LYS A 210 15.06 -5.79 -9.73
CA LYS A 210 16.45 -6.04 -10.17
C LYS A 210 16.94 -5.00 -11.18
N GLN A 211 16.08 -4.57 -12.11
CA GLN A 211 16.42 -3.56 -13.12
C GLN A 211 16.58 -2.15 -12.54
N ASN A 212 16.02 -1.87 -11.37
CA ASN A 212 15.98 -0.52 -10.78
C ASN A 212 16.75 -0.37 -9.46
N ILE A 213 17.23 -1.47 -8.85
CA ILE A 213 17.77 -1.47 -7.48
C ILE A 213 19.02 -0.60 -7.28
N HIS A 214 19.76 -0.32 -8.36
CA HIS A 214 20.93 0.55 -8.34
C HIS A 214 20.58 2.05 -8.45
N LYS A 215 19.31 2.40 -8.70
CA LYS A 215 18.89 3.80 -8.93
C LYS A 215 18.59 4.49 -7.61
N TRP A 216 19.46 5.41 -7.20
CA TRP A 216 19.26 6.23 -6.01
C TRP A 216 18.59 7.57 -6.35
N SER A 217 17.78 8.08 -5.43
CA SER A 217 17.08 9.36 -5.58
C SER A 217 17.60 10.41 -4.60
N HIS A 218 17.90 11.61 -5.10
CA HIS A 218 18.40 12.71 -4.29
C HIS A 218 17.28 13.68 -3.95
N ALA A 219 17.06 13.85 -2.65
CA ALA A 219 16.08 14.79 -2.12
C ALA A 219 16.42 15.14 -0.67
N THR A 220 15.76 16.15 -0.15
CA THR A 220 15.58 16.34 1.29
C THR A 220 14.14 15.97 1.63
N VAL A 221 13.95 15.16 2.66
CA VAL A 221 12.63 14.79 3.17
C VAL A 221 12.40 15.49 4.48
N ARG A 222 11.31 16.26 4.57
CA ARG A 222 10.85 16.89 5.82
C ARG A 222 9.62 16.16 6.33
N PHE A 223 9.70 15.64 7.55
CA PHE A 223 8.57 15.03 8.24
C PHE A 223 7.73 16.09 8.94
N LYS A 224 6.43 15.82 9.04
CA LYS A 224 5.44 16.69 9.68
C LYS A 224 4.83 15.95 10.87
N PRO A 225 4.67 16.60 12.03
CA PRO A 225 4.02 15.97 13.18
C PRO A 225 2.54 15.65 12.86
N PRO A 226 1.95 14.66 13.53
CA PRO A 226 0.51 14.40 13.51
C PRO A 226 -0.32 15.65 13.87
N LEU A 227 -1.56 15.72 13.38
CA LEU A 227 -2.49 16.82 13.66
C LEU A 227 -2.85 16.92 15.15
N SER A 228 -2.76 15.81 15.86
CA SER A 228 -2.89 15.72 17.32
C SER A 228 -1.78 16.44 18.09
N GLY A 229 -0.73 16.93 17.42
CA GLY A 229 0.41 17.61 18.05
C GLY A 229 1.41 16.67 18.71
N LYS A 230 1.24 15.35 18.53
CA LYS A 230 2.19 14.33 18.98
C LYS A 230 3.56 14.49 18.27
N PRO A 231 4.65 14.01 18.87
CA PRO A 231 5.96 14.04 18.24
C PRO A 231 6.04 13.06 17.06
N ILE A 232 7.05 13.27 16.21
CA ILE A 232 7.47 12.27 15.22
C ILE A 232 8.20 11.17 16.00
N LEU A 233 7.94 9.91 15.64
CA LEU A 233 8.53 8.76 16.30
C LEU A 233 9.47 8.02 15.36
N LEU A 234 10.56 7.48 15.90
CA LEU A 234 11.47 6.56 15.26
C LEU A 234 11.41 5.23 16.03
N PHE A 235 11.30 4.12 15.31
CA PHE A 235 11.40 2.80 15.93
C PHE A 235 12.82 2.51 16.39
N ASP A 236 12.98 2.10 17.64
CA ASP A 236 14.22 1.61 18.22
C ASP A 236 14.17 0.08 18.38
N PRO A 237 14.90 -0.68 17.55
CA PRO A 237 14.91 -2.14 17.61
C PRO A 237 15.55 -2.72 18.89
N ALA A 238 16.28 -1.92 19.67
CA ALA A 238 16.85 -2.40 20.93
C ALA A 238 15.80 -2.51 22.03
N SER A 239 14.81 -1.62 22.02
CA SER A 239 13.69 -1.60 22.96
C SER A 239 12.38 -2.19 22.39
N ASP A 240 12.31 -2.44 21.08
CA ASP A 240 11.08 -2.82 20.34
C ASP A 240 9.95 -1.78 20.51
N GLU A 241 10.34 -0.51 20.66
CA GLU A 241 9.43 0.60 20.92
C GLU A 241 9.64 1.76 19.94
N PHE A 242 8.59 2.57 19.76
CA PHE A 242 8.70 3.85 19.08
C PHE A 242 9.12 4.93 20.07
N VAL A 243 10.29 5.53 19.82
CA VAL A 243 10.85 6.61 20.64
C VAL A 243 10.68 7.96 19.94
N GLU A 244 10.53 9.02 20.73
CA GLU A 244 10.42 10.38 20.19
C GLU A 244 11.72 10.79 19.49
N THR A 245 11.61 11.43 18.32
CA THR A 245 12.77 12.03 17.68
C THR A 245 13.22 13.26 18.45
N ALA A 246 14.54 13.52 18.48
CA ALA A 246 15.13 14.62 19.25
C ALA A 246 14.58 16.01 18.89
N THR A 247 14.03 16.18 17.68
CA THR A 247 13.49 17.45 17.19
C THR A 247 12.01 17.32 16.82
N LYS A 248 11.25 18.40 17.02
CA LYS A 248 9.85 18.51 16.57
C LYS A 248 9.73 18.59 15.04
N GLU A 249 10.77 19.10 14.39
CA GLU A 249 10.93 19.12 12.94
C GLU A 249 12.07 18.19 12.57
N LEU A 250 11.78 17.12 11.84
CA LEU A 250 12.78 16.16 11.38
C LEU A 250 12.96 16.33 9.88
N SER A 251 14.21 16.51 9.45
CA SER A 251 14.59 16.46 8.03
C SER A 251 15.73 15.48 7.84
N ILE A 252 15.67 14.71 6.76
CA ILE A 252 16.74 13.77 6.37
C ILE A 252 17.13 14.05 4.91
N ASP A 253 18.43 14.06 4.65
CA ASP A 253 18.98 14.27 3.31
C ASP A 253 19.28 12.94 2.64
N GLY A 254 19.04 12.87 1.33
CA GLY A 254 19.37 11.72 0.51
C GLY A 254 20.88 11.54 0.29
N PRO A 255 21.28 10.57 -0.55
CA PRO A 255 20.41 9.78 -1.42
C PRO A 255 19.51 8.78 -0.68
N PHE A 256 18.43 8.38 -1.35
CA PHE A 256 17.52 7.33 -0.91
C PHE A 256 17.52 6.19 -1.92
N ALA A 257 17.74 4.97 -1.43
CA ALA A 257 17.53 3.75 -2.21
C ALA A 257 16.06 3.33 -2.15
N TYR A 258 15.40 3.51 -1.00
CA TYR A 258 14.00 3.17 -0.80
C TYR A 258 13.32 4.18 0.12
N PHE A 259 12.12 4.62 -0.23
CA PHE A 259 11.28 5.46 0.61
C PHE A 259 9.80 5.22 0.30
N LEU A 260 9.03 4.81 1.30
CA LEU A 260 7.59 4.65 1.19
C LEU A 260 6.87 5.06 2.48
N SER A 261 5.64 5.54 2.33
CA SER A 261 4.69 5.71 3.43
C SER A 261 3.44 4.86 3.23
N THR A 262 2.86 4.35 4.31
CA THR A 262 1.61 3.57 4.33
C THR A 262 0.59 4.14 5.33
N VAL A 263 -0.71 4.05 5.03
CA VAL A 263 -1.79 4.53 5.93
C VAL A 263 -2.79 3.47 6.39
N ASN A 264 -3.06 2.44 5.59
CA ASN A 264 -4.01 1.38 5.95
C ASN A 264 -3.44 -0.03 5.82
N VAL A 265 -2.19 -0.16 5.39
CA VAL A 265 -1.57 -1.44 5.02
C VAL A 265 -0.26 -1.66 5.76
N ASP A 266 0.04 -2.93 6.08
CA ASP A 266 1.34 -3.37 6.59
C ASP A 266 2.19 -4.08 5.51
N ARG A 267 1.58 -4.39 4.37
CA ARG A 267 2.16 -5.20 3.30
C ARG A 267 1.76 -4.71 1.92
N LEU A 268 2.55 -5.07 0.92
CA LEU A 268 2.27 -4.77 -0.49
C LEU A 268 1.68 -5.98 -1.23
N GLU A 269 1.95 -7.18 -0.73
CA GLU A 269 1.45 -8.47 -1.20
C GLU A 269 1.23 -9.38 0.03
N SER A 270 0.53 -10.50 -0.12
CA SER A 270 0.22 -11.42 0.97
C SER A 270 1.43 -11.77 1.87
N GLY A 271 2.59 -12.01 1.25
CA GLY A 271 3.85 -12.36 1.90
C GLY A 271 4.96 -11.32 1.79
N PHE A 272 4.66 -10.05 1.50
CA PHE A 272 5.67 -8.98 1.47
C PHE A 272 5.28 -7.84 2.41
N VAL A 273 5.70 -7.96 3.68
CA VAL A 273 5.29 -7.09 4.78
C VAL A 273 6.29 -5.96 4.96
N ILE A 274 5.93 -4.76 4.49
CA ILE A 274 6.85 -3.62 4.45
C ILE A 274 6.82 -2.78 5.72
N THR A 275 5.66 -2.68 6.38
CA THR A 275 5.41 -1.90 7.60
C THR A 275 4.84 -2.80 8.71
N PRO A 276 5.60 -3.82 9.16
CA PRO A 276 5.11 -4.86 10.07
C PRO A 276 4.69 -4.35 11.45
N LEU A 277 5.18 -3.17 11.84
CA LEU A 277 4.83 -2.55 13.11
C LEU A 277 3.43 -1.92 13.08
N ALA A 278 2.87 -1.62 11.90
CA ALA A 278 1.53 -1.06 11.77
C ALA A 278 0.44 -2.04 12.24
N SER A 279 0.64 -3.34 12.05
CA SER A 279 -0.27 -4.39 12.52
C SER A 279 0.00 -4.83 13.96
N LYS A 280 1.26 -4.79 14.42
CA LYS A 280 1.65 -5.14 15.81
C LYS A 280 1.34 -4.01 16.81
N ILE A 281 1.69 -2.78 16.47
CA ILE A 281 1.54 -1.58 17.31
C ILE A 281 0.65 -0.62 16.55
N LYS A 282 -0.66 -0.63 16.79
CA LYS A 282 -1.59 0.17 15.97
C LYS A 282 -1.24 1.66 16.00
N PRO A 283 -1.09 2.33 14.84
CA PRO A 283 -0.89 3.77 14.79
C PRO A 283 -2.20 4.50 15.16
N ASP A 284 -2.06 5.76 15.59
CA ASP A 284 -3.19 6.67 15.73
C ASP A 284 -3.80 7.01 14.36
N ALA A 285 -5.03 7.54 14.36
CA ALA A 285 -5.79 7.79 13.13
C ALA A 285 -5.18 8.84 12.19
N ASP A 286 -4.36 9.76 12.71
CA ASP A 286 -3.69 10.84 11.97
C ASP A 286 -2.20 10.58 11.73
N VAL A 287 -1.77 9.32 11.85
CA VAL A 287 -0.38 8.89 11.69
C VAL A 287 -0.24 8.00 10.46
N MET A 288 0.88 8.14 9.76
CA MET A 288 1.35 7.21 8.74
C MET A 288 2.68 6.59 9.12
N ASP A 289 2.90 5.35 8.68
CA ASP A 289 4.16 4.64 8.83
C ASP A 289 5.06 4.95 7.62
N ILE A 290 6.36 5.15 7.85
CA ILE A 290 7.35 5.46 6.81
C ILE A 290 8.55 4.53 6.96
N VAL A 291 8.97 3.93 5.83
CA VAL A 291 10.17 3.10 5.75
C VAL A 291 11.17 3.78 4.81
N VAL A 292 12.39 3.95 5.32
CA VAL A 292 13.50 4.61 4.62
C VAL A 292 14.72 3.70 4.59
N ILE A 293 15.39 3.65 3.44
CA ILE A 293 16.72 3.05 3.26
C ILE A 293 17.61 4.08 2.57
N GLN A 294 18.62 4.56 3.29
CA GLN A 294 19.67 5.42 2.76
C GLN A 294 20.94 4.58 2.52
N PRO A 295 21.46 4.55 1.29
CA PRO A 295 22.61 3.71 0.96
C PRO A 295 23.89 4.16 1.67
N LEU A 296 24.06 5.47 1.90
CA LEU A 296 25.24 6.02 2.57
C LEU A 296 25.28 5.75 4.09
N ASN A 297 24.23 5.14 4.65
CA ASN A 297 24.28 4.63 6.03
C ASN A 297 25.01 3.28 6.12
N SER A 298 25.24 2.59 4.99
CA SER A 298 26.03 1.36 4.96
C SER A 298 27.52 1.70 5.08
N PRO A 299 28.24 1.15 6.09
CA PRO A 299 29.69 1.32 6.20
C PRO A 299 30.46 0.77 4.98
N GLN A 300 29.85 -0.17 4.25
CA GLN A 300 30.43 -0.78 3.05
C GLN A 300 30.34 0.14 1.83
N VAL A 301 29.59 1.24 1.89
CA VAL A 301 29.40 2.17 0.76
C VAL A 301 30.11 3.50 1.06
N SER A 302 31.02 3.92 0.18
CA SER A 302 31.84 5.11 0.43
C SER A 302 31.36 6.38 -0.29
N GLY A 303 30.43 6.27 -1.24
CA GLY A 303 29.93 7.40 -2.01
C GLY A 303 28.86 7.01 -3.02
N ASP A 304 28.56 7.93 -3.93
CA ASP A 304 27.57 7.76 -4.99
C ASP A 304 28.23 7.60 -6.36
N THR A 305 28.86 6.44 -6.58
CA THR A 305 29.43 6.03 -7.87
C THR A 305 28.68 4.83 -8.43
N GLU A 306 28.86 4.53 -9.71
CA GLU A 306 28.23 3.35 -10.33
C GLU A 306 28.66 2.03 -9.65
N GLU A 307 29.94 1.91 -9.29
CA GLU A 307 30.48 0.77 -8.54
C GLU A 307 29.85 0.64 -7.16
N GLU A 308 29.73 1.74 -6.42
CA GLU A 308 29.12 1.75 -5.09
C GLU A 308 27.62 1.47 -5.13
N ARG A 309 26.91 1.95 -6.16
CA ARG A 309 25.51 1.61 -6.43
C ARG A 309 25.33 0.12 -6.72
N ALA A 310 26.21 -0.46 -7.53
CA ALA A 310 26.17 -1.89 -7.84
C ALA A 310 26.46 -2.74 -6.59
N LYS A 311 27.44 -2.33 -5.77
CA LYS A 311 27.74 -2.96 -4.49
C LYS A 311 26.54 -2.90 -3.54
N PHE A 312 25.93 -1.74 -3.37
CA PHE A 312 24.76 -1.59 -2.51
C PHE A 312 23.54 -2.35 -3.02
N ALA A 313 23.36 -2.45 -4.34
CA ALA A 313 22.30 -3.25 -4.94
C ALA A 313 22.39 -4.72 -4.50
N GLN A 314 23.59 -5.30 -4.42
CA GLN A 314 23.79 -6.67 -3.93
C GLN A 314 23.40 -6.80 -2.46
N ILE A 315 23.80 -5.83 -1.61
CA ILE A 315 23.44 -5.76 -0.19
C ILE A 315 21.91 -5.74 -0.02
N LEU A 316 21.23 -4.86 -0.79
CA LEU A 316 19.78 -4.70 -0.71
C LEU A 316 19.03 -5.93 -1.24
N MET A 317 19.51 -6.58 -2.32
CA MET A 317 18.95 -7.85 -2.79
C MET A 317 18.99 -8.94 -1.71
N GLY A 318 20.13 -9.07 -1.01
CA GLY A 318 20.29 -10.03 0.08
C GLY A 318 19.31 -9.80 1.26
N SER A 319 18.84 -8.57 1.40
CA SER A 319 17.95 -8.14 2.49
C SER A 319 16.45 -8.35 2.19
N MET A 320 16.07 -8.65 0.94
CA MET A 320 14.66 -8.77 0.52
C MET A 320 13.89 -9.88 1.26
N GLY A 321 14.57 -10.95 1.67
CA GLY A 321 13.99 -12.03 2.46
C GLY A 321 13.48 -11.58 3.84
N ALA A 322 14.13 -10.56 4.42
CA ALA A 322 13.74 -10.01 5.71
C ALA A 322 12.38 -9.28 5.64
N ALA A 323 12.07 -8.60 4.52
CA ALA A 323 10.75 -7.99 4.29
C ALA A 323 9.65 -9.05 4.09
N ARG A 324 9.98 -10.20 3.48
CA ARG A 324 9.04 -11.33 3.39
C ARG A 324 8.76 -11.99 4.74
N SER A 325 9.74 -11.94 5.63
CA SER A 325 9.66 -12.51 6.99
C SER A 325 9.25 -11.49 8.05
N ALA A 326 9.01 -10.22 7.67
CA ALA A 326 8.67 -9.12 8.56
C ALA A 326 9.73 -8.82 9.64
N THR A 327 11.02 -9.07 9.37
CA THR A 327 12.14 -8.88 10.31
C THR A 327 13.11 -7.75 9.92
N HIS A 328 12.92 -7.12 8.76
CA HIS A 328 13.84 -6.09 8.23
C HIS A 328 14.01 -4.86 9.13
N THR A 329 13.10 -4.63 10.09
CA THR A 329 13.22 -3.54 11.07
C THR A 329 14.36 -3.73 12.07
N HIS A 330 14.87 -4.96 12.22
CA HIS A 330 15.99 -5.30 13.11
C HIS A 330 17.29 -5.51 12.35
N LEU A 331 17.25 -5.44 11.01
CA LEU A 331 18.39 -5.74 10.17
C LEU A 331 19.44 -4.63 10.28
N ARG A 332 20.69 -5.02 10.55
CA ARG A 332 21.84 -4.12 10.68
C ARG A 332 22.90 -4.42 9.63
N TYR A 333 23.57 -3.37 9.16
CA TYR A 333 24.77 -3.52 8.36
C TYR A 333 25.92 -4.05 9.23
N ASN A 334 26.91 -4.66 8.59
CA ASN A 334 28.18 -4.92 9.26
C ASN A 334 28.96 -3.62 9.46
N ARG A 335 29.58 -3.48 10.63
CA ARG A 335 30.40 -2.30 10.94
C ARG A 335 31.69 -2.23 10.13
N GLU A 336 32.20 -3.38 9.70
CA GLU A 336 33.42 -3.48 8.91
C GLU A 336 33.18 -3.18 7.42
N LYS A 337 33.91 -2.20 6.89
CA LYS A 337 33.78 -1.73 5.49
C LYS A 337 34.05 -2.82 4.45
N ASN A 338 34.90 -3.77 4.79
CA ASN A 338 35.39 -4.82 3.88
C ASN A 338 34.74 -6.19 4.14
N SER A 339 33.72 -6.26 5.00
CA SER A 339 33.01 -7.52 5.25
C SER A 339 32.35 -8.01 3.95
N SER A 340 32.48 -9.31 3.70
CA SER A 340 31.75 -10.03 2.66
C SER A 340 30.38 -10.52 3.14
N GLU A 341 30.10 -10.41 4.44
CA GLU A 341 28.82 -10.80 5.01
C GLU A 341 27.76 -9.72 4.74
N GLY A 342 26.57 -10.17 4.38
CA GLY A 342 25.41 -9.30 4.20
C GLY A 342 24.83 -8.81 5.53
N PRO A 343 23.85 -7.90 5.48
CA PRO A 343 23.17 -7.44 6.68
C PRO A 343 22.49 -8.58 7.43
N SER A 344 22.48 -8.52 8.76
CA SER A 344 21.83 -9.51 9.63
C SER A 344 21.31 -8.86 10.91
N GLU A 345 20.44 -9.57 11.66
CA GLU A 345 19.94 -9.11 12.97
C GLU A 345 21.04 -9.14 14.04
N SER A 346 22.06 -9.98 13.87
CA SER A 346 23.20 -10.12 14.77
C SER A 346 24.36 -9.16 14.47
N ALA A 347 24.30 -8.41 13.37
CA ALA A 347 25.34 -7.44 13.02
C ALA A 347 25.31 -6.23 13.98
N ASP A 348 26.46 -5.58 14.13
CA ASP A 348 26.68 -4.52 15.13
C ASP A 348 26.72 -3.10 14.55
N GLY A 349 26.44 -2.95 13.26
CA GLY A 349 26.44 -1.66 12.56
C GLY A 349 25.11 -0.90 12.59
N PRO A 350 25.01 0.16 11.76
CA PRO A 350 23.79 0.94 11.61
C PRO A 350 22.63 0.10 11.07
N LEU A 351 21.39 0.54 11.33
CA LEU A 351 20.20 -0.11 10.79
C LEU A 351 20.11 0.03 9.27
N VAL A 352 19.69 -1.04 8.60
CA VAL A 352 19.39 -1.04 7.17
C VAL A 352 18.14 -0.22 6.90
N VAL A 353 17.10 -0.44 7.70
CA VAL A 353 15.80 0.22 7.57
C VAL A 353 15.59 1.15 8.75
N GLN A 354 15.27 2.39 8.45
CA GLN A 354 14.71 3.32 9.43
C GLN A 354 13.19 3.33 9.29
N TYR A 355 12.49 3.19 10.41
CA TYR A 355 11.03 3.16 10.46
C TYR A 355 10.52 4.33 11.30
N TYR A 356 9.80 5.26 10.65
CA TYR A 356 9.21 6.42 11.31
C TYR A 356 7.69 6.35 11.39
N ARG A 357 7.13 7.11 12.35
CA ARG A 357 5.72 7.48 12.41
C ARG A 357 5.57 8.98 12.48
N CYS A 358 4.73 9.53 11.60
CA CYS A 358 4.51 10.98 11.52
C CYS A 358 3.12 11.29 10.96
N GLY A 359 2.72 12.56 10.96
CA GLY A 359 1.47 13.03 10.34
C GLY A 359 1.55 13.23 8.82
N GLY A 360 2.76 13.34 8.28
CA GLY A 360 2.99 13.51 6.85
C GLY A 360 4.45 13.78 6.53
N TRP A 361 4.75 13.88 5.24
CA TRP A 361 6.11 14.20 4.77
C TRP A 361 6.05 15.08 3.53
N GLU A 362 7.17 15.74 3.26
CA GLU A 362 7.41 16.55 2.09
C GLU A 362 8.73 16.13 1.46
N TRP A 363 8.71 15.86 0.16
CA TRP A 363 9.89 15.47 -0.61
C TRP A 363 10.30 16.63 -1.50
N MET A 364 11.52 17.13 -1.26
CA MET A 364 12.12 18.23 -2.00
C MET A 364 13.25 17.65 -2.83
N PRO A 365 13.04 17.38 -4.14
CA PRO A 365 14.10 16.92 -5.01
C PRO A 365 15.26 17.92 -4.97
N VAL A 366 16.49 17.42 -4.89
CA VAL A 366 17.64 18.29 -5.10
C VAL A 366 17.57 18.74 -6.56
N GLY A 367 17.32 20.03 -6.79
CA GLY A 367 17.33 20.58 -8.15
C GLY A 367 18.66 20.25 -8.81
N SER A 368 18.63 19.85 -10.08
CA SER A 368 19.84 19.65 -10.87
C SER A 368 20.65 20.95 -10.92
N LEU A 369 21.60 21.07 -9.99
CA LEU A 369 22.73 22.00 -10.04
C LEU A 369 23.87 21.46 -10.91
N PHE A 370 23.57 20.51 -11.78
CA PHE A 370 24.42 20.16 -12.91
C PHE A 370 23.71 20.61 -14.18
N ALA A 371 24.06 21.83 -14.58
CA ALA A 371 23.89 22.35 -15.93
C ALA A 371 24.89 21.68 -16.88
#